data_AF-A0A3B9Q3C1-F1
#
_entry.id   AF-A0A3B9Q3C1-F1
#
_cell.length_a   1.000
_cell.length_b   1.000
_cell.length_c   1.000
_cell.angle_alpha   90.00
_cell.angle_beta   90.00
_cell.angle_gamma   90.00
#
_symmetry.space_group_name_H-M   'P 1'
#
loop_
_entity.id
_entity.type
_entity.pdbx_description
1 polymer ?
#
loop_
_entity_poly.entity_id
_entity_poly.type
_entity_poly.pdbx_seq_one_letter_code
_entity_poly.pdbx_strand_id
1 'polypeptide(L)'
;MEKQATPGKKFGYFVAMVINAALIYVFEHLLAWNIPYLLPTFAGCLWAIRLSLSVTIFVNFIYIFYDVDWFHHLMQVIENVFSWISVYFIYSIFPFEFPAEMWNQGVKIALIIILVLIPIGTLVELIQFFRKLNRQQSN
;
A
#
# COMPACT_ATOMS: atom_id res chain seq x y z
N MET A 1 -6.54 12.35 25.64
CA MET A 1 -6.11 13.66 25.11
C MET A 1 -5.79 13.47 23.65
N GLU A 2 -6.60 14.02 22.73
CA GLU A 2 -6.24 14.06 21.30
C GLU A 2 -4.94 14.84 21.15
N LYS A 3 -3.86 14.14 20.81
CA LYS A 3 -2.64 14.82 20.37
C LYS A 3 -2.82 15.13 18.90
N GLN A 4 -2.82 16.40 18.55
CA GLN A 4 -2.71 16.76 17.14
C GLN A 4 -1.32 16.38 16.63
N ALA A 5 -1.25 15.94 15.36
CA ALA A 5 0.02 15.66 14.72
C ALA A 5 0.95 16.89 14.77
N THR A 6 2.23 16.67 15.05
CA THR A 6 3.23 17.74 15.01
C THR A 6 3.39 18.29 13.58
N PRO A 7 3.83 19.54 13.39
CA PRO A 7 4.04 20.10 12.05
C PRO A 7 4.91 19.24 11.14
N GLY A 8 5.95 18.60 11.70
CA GLY A 8 6.80 17.66 10.97
C GLY A 8 6.08 16.40 10.51
N LYS A 9 5.21 15.82 11.35
CA LYS A 9 4.36 14.67 10.96
C LYS A 9 3.38 15.06 9.84
N LYS A 10 2.71 16.21 9.98
CA LYS A 10 1.77 16.72 8.97
C LYS A 10 2.45 16.92 7.61
N PHE A 11 3.66 17.47 7.59
CA PHE A 11 4.45 17.59 6.36
C PHE A 11 4.76 16.22 5.76
N GLY A 12 5.15 15.23 6.58
CA GLY A 12 5.36 13.85 6.14
C GLY A 12 4.12 13.24 5.48
N TYR A 13 2.95 13.38 6.10
CA TYR A 13 1.68 12.90 5.54
C TYR A 13 1.34 13.58 4.20
N PHE A 14 1.54 14.89 4.12
CA PHE A 14 1.34 15.63 2.87
C PHE A 14 2.27 15.14 1.75
N VAL A 15 3.56 14.98 2.03
CA VAL A 15 4.53 14.44 1.07
C VAL A 15 4.12 13.03 0.63
N ALA A 16 3.70 12.17 1.55
CA ALA A 16 3.20 10.83 1.23
C ALA A 16 2.00 10.88 0.29
N MET A 17 1.03 11.78 0.52
CA MET A 17 -0.11 11.96 -0.38
C MET A 17 0.33 12.36 -1.79
N VAL A 18 1.24 13.33 -1.92
CA VAL A 18 1.76 13.80 -3.21
C VAL A 18 2.49 12.68 -3.96
N ILE A 19 3.32 11.89 -3.27
CA ILE A 19 4.03 10.76 -3.87
C ILE A 19 3.03 9.71 -4.37
N ASN A 20 2.04 9.33 -3.56
CA ASN A 20 1.03 8.34 -3.96
C ASN A 20 0.18 8.85 -5.14
N ALA A 21 -0.15 10.14 -5.19
CA ALA A 21 -0.85 10.74 -6.32
C ALA A 21 0.00 10.72 -7.60
N ALA A 22 1.31 11.01 -7.49
CA ALA A 22 2.25 10.88 -8.60
C ALA A 22 2.36 9.43 -9.07
N LEU A 23 2.39 8.46 -8.16
CA LEU A 23 2.40 7.03 -8.51
C LEU A 23 1.14 6.61 -9.26
N ILE A 24 -0.05 7.07 -8.85
CA ILE A 24 -1.29 6.83 -9.60
C ILE A 24 -1.13 7.33 -11.04
N TYR A 25 -0.68 8.58 -11.22
CA TYR A 25 -0.46 9.15 -12.55
C TYR A 25 0.52 8.31 -13.39
N VAL A 26 1.63 7.88 -12.80
CA VAL A 26 2.63 7.04 -13.46
C VAL A 26 2.02 5.71 -13.90
N PHE A 27 1.32 5.01 -13.00
CA PHE A 27 0.72 3.72 -13.34
C PHE A 27 -0.39 3.84 -14.40
N GLU A 28 -1.19 4.90 -14.36
CA GLU A 28 -2.24 5.16 -15.36
C GLU A 28 -1.68 5.32 -16.78
N HIS A 29 -0.50 5.95 -16.90
CA HIS A 29 0.13 6.25 -18.19
C HIS A 29 1.22 5.25 -18.58
N LEU A 30 1.51 4.26 -17.74
CA LEU A 30 2.62 3.32 -17.92
C LEU A 30 2.56 2.57 -19.25
N LEU A 31 1.35 2.20 -19.69
CA LEU A 31 1.12 1.54 -20.98
C LEU A 31 1.41 2.46 -22.17
N ALA A 32 1.14 3.76 -22.06
CA ALA A 32 1.42 4.73 -23.11
C ALA A 32 2.92 5.00 -23.29
N TRP A 33 3.74 4.65 -22.30
CA TRP A 33 5.20 4.80 -22.37
C TRP A 33 5.88 3.70 -23.19
N ASN A 34 5.14 2.70 -23.66
CA ASN A 34 5.64 1.60 -24.50
C ASN A 34 6.85 0.88 -23.87
N ILE A 35 6.75 0.56 -22.57
CA ILE A 35 7.82 -0.16 -21.86
C ILE A 35 7.94 -1.58 -22.46
N PRO A 36 9.12 -2.01 -22.94
CA PRO A 36 9.27 -3.25 -23.73
C PRO A 36 8.82 -4.55 -23.05
N TYR A 37 8.77 -4.56 -21.72
CA TYR A 37 8.48 -5.76 -20.92
C TYR A 37 7.10 -5.72 -20.25
N LEU A 38 6.30 -4.67 -20.50
CA LEU A 38 5.00 -4.48 -19.89
C LEU A 38 3.89 -4.84 -20.88
N LEU A 39 3.12 -5.85 -20.54
CA LEU A 39 2.04 -6.34 -21.39
C LEU A 39 0.78 -5.47 -21.26
N PRO A 40 -0.07 -5.38 -22.30
CA PRO A 40 -1.37 -4.70 -22.22
C PRO A 40 -2.29 -5.27 -21.12
N THR A 41 -2.07 -6.51 -20.69
CA THR A 41 -2.78 -7.14 -19.57
C THR A 41 -2.58 -6.40 -18.24
N PHE A 42 -1.57 -5.52 -18.14
CA PHE A 42 -1.37 -4.62 -17.00
C PHE A 42 -2.62 -3.78 -16.66
N ALA A 43 -3.44 -3.46 -17.67
CA ALA A 43 -4.71 -2.75 -17.46
C ALA A 43 -5.65 -3.48 -16.47
N GLY A 44 -5.59 -4.81 -16.41
CA GLY A 44 -6.35 -5.62 -15.45
C GLY A 44 -5.91 -5.45 -13.99
N CYS A 45 -4.70 -4.93 -13.75
CA CYS A 45 -4.17 -4.66 -12.41
C CYS A 45 -4.44 -3.22 -11.93
N LEU A 46 -4.68 -2.29 -12.86
CA LEU A 46 -4.73 -0.85 -12.58
C LEU A 46 -5.75 -0.48 -11.51
N TRP A 47 -6.94 -1.09 -11.54
CA TRP A 47 -7.99 -0.78 -10.58
C TRP A 47 -7.53 -1.07 -9.13
N ALA A 48 -6.81 -2.18 -8.91
CA ALA A 48 -6.34 -2.59 -7.60
C ALA A 48 -5.18 -1.71 -7.13
N ILE A 49 -4.26 -1.37 -8.03
CA ILE A 49 -3.16 -0.44 -7.77
C ILE A 49 -3.71 0.94 -7.38
N ARG A 50 -4.62 1.49 -8.18
CA ARG A 50 -5.27 2.78 -7.92
C ARG A 50 -6.00 2.78 -6.60
N LEU A 51 -6.73 1.72 -6.29
CA LEU A 51 -7.48 1.60 -5.05
C LEU A 51 -6.53 1.61 -3.84
N SER A 52 -5.47 0.81 -3.87
CA SER A 52 -4.47 0.78 -2.79
C SER A 52 -3.83 2.15 -2.57
N LEU A 53 -3.38 2.82 -3.63
CA LEU A 53 -2.76 4.14 -3.53
C LEU A 53 -3.74 5.21 -3.06
N SER A 54 -5.01 5.13 -3.49
CA SER A 54 -6.07 6.04 -3.05
C SER A 54 -6.38 5.89 -1.57
N VAL A 55 -6.40 4.64 -1.07
CA VAL A 55 -6.55 4.37 0.36
C VAL A 55 -5.39 4.97 1.15
N THR A 56 -4.15 4.82 0.67
CA THR A 56 -2.99 5.44 1.33
C THR A 56 -3.08 6.97 1.38
N ILE A 57 -3.53 7.61 0.30
CA ILE A 57 -3.79 9.06 0.30
C ILE A 57 -4.85 9.43 1.34
N PHE A 58 -5.96 8.69 1.37
CA PHE A 58 -7.06 8.94 2.29
C PHE A 58 -6.65 8.76 3.76
N VAL A 59 -5.89 7.72 4.08
CA VAL A 59 -5.36 7.47 5.42
C VAL A 59 -4.41 8.58 5.86
N ASN A 60 -3.46 8.98 4.99
CA ASN A 60 -2.55 10.08 5.29
C ASN A 60 -3.29 11.42 5.47
N PHE A 61 -4.36 11.66 4.70
CA PHE A 61 -5.23 12.81 4.89
C PHE A 61 -5.88 12.79 6.28
N ILE A 62 -6.38 11.65 6.75
CA ILE A 62 -6.96 11.54 8.09
C ILE A 62 -5.92 11.80 9.18
N TYR A 63 -4.70 11.28 9.04
CA TYR A 63 -3.63 11.47 10.03
C TYR A 63 -3.22 12.93 10.25
N ILE A 64 -3.52 13.84 9.31
CA ILE A 64 -3.31 15.28 9.51
C ILE A 64 -4.20 15.82 10.64
N PHE A 65 -5.42 15.26 10.79
CA PHE A 65 -6.41 15.70 11.77
C PHE A 65 -6.44 14.81 13.01
N TYR A 66 -6.14 13.52 12.88
CA TYR A 66 -6.31 12.52 13.93
C TYR A 66 -5.05 11.65 14.13
N ASP A 67 -4.26 11.95 15.17
CA ASP A 67 -3.01 11.25 15.54
C ASP A 67 -3.20 10.46 16.85
N VAL A 68 -4.04 9.43 16.79
CA VAL A 68 -4.28 8.51 17.91
C VAL A 68 -3.65 7.15 17.62
N ASP A 69 -2.83 6.65 18.56
CA ASP A 69 -2.01 5.45 18.39
C ASP A 69 -2.79 4.20 17.92
N TRP A 70 -3.94 3.89 18.53
CA TRP A 70 -4.71 2.69 18.15
C TRP A 70 -5.23 2.80 16.71
N PHE A 71 -5.61 4.02 16.30
CA PHE A 71 -6.18 4.27 14.99
C PHE A 71 -5.13 4.17 13.89
N HIS A 72 -3.88 4.52 14.22
CA HIS A 72 -2.76 4.30 13.31
C HIS A 72 -2.65 2.83 12.93
N HIS A 73 -2.60 1.92 13.92
CA HIS A 73 -2.53 0.48 13.69
C HIS A 73 -3.74 -0.06 12.91
N LEU A 74 -4.95 0.43 13.21
CA LEU A 74 -6.16 0.04 12.46
C LEU A 74 -6.07 0.44 10.98
N MET A 75 -5.68 1.68 10.71
CA MET A 75 -5.55 2.17 9.35
C MET A 75 -4.43 1.46 8.58
N GLN A 76 -3.34 1.09 9.25
CA GLN A 76 -2.27 0.30 8.66
C GLN A 76 -2.72 -1.13 8.29
N VAL A 77 -3.58 -1.76 9.12
CA VAL A 77 -4.23 -3.03 8.75
C VAL A 77 -5.06 -2.87 7.47
N ILE A 78 -5.83 -1.79 7.36
CA ILE A 78 -6.65 -1.49 6.17
C ILE A 78 -5.74 -1.30 4.94
N GLU A 79 -4.71 -0.47 5.03
CA GLU A 79 -3.74 -0.26 3.95
C GLU A 79 -3.07 -1.57 3.50
N ASN A 80 -2.66 -2.42 4.44
CA ASN A 80 -2.06 -3.70 4.12
C ASN A 80 -3.02 -4.63 3.37
N VAL A 81 -4.31 -4.63 3.69
CA VAL A 81 -5.31 -5.42 2.95
C VAL A 81 -5.40 -4.97 1.50
N PHE A 82 -5.49 -3.66 1.25
CA PHE A 82 -5.53 -3.14 -0.13
C PHE A 82 -4.21 -3.33 -0.87
N SER A 83 -3.07 -3.19 -0.18
CA SER A 83 -1.75 -3.48 -0.75
C SER A 83 -1.65 -4.96 -1.14
N TRP A 84 -2.15 -5.87 -0.30
CA TRP A 84 -2.17 -7.30 -0.60
C TRP A 84 -3.01 -7.59 -1.85
N ILE A 85 -4.20 -7.00 -1.95
CA ILE A 85 -5.07 -7.13 -3.13
C ILE A 85 -4.34 -6.65 -4.39
N SER A 86 -3.69 -5.48 -4.33
CA SER A 86 -2.91 -4.94 -5.45
C SER A 86 -1.82 -5.93 -5.92
N VAL A 87 -1.01 -6.43 -4.99
CA VAL A 87 0.06 -7.40 -5.28
C VAL A 87 -0.51 -8.71 -5.82
N TYR A 88 -1.65 -9.17 -5.28
CA TYR A 88 -2.31 -10.41 -5.71
C TYR A 88 -2.77 -10.31 -7.17
N PHE A 89 -3.36 -9.19 -7.58
CA PHE A 89 -3.76 -8.98 -8.97
C PHE A 89 -2.55 -8.91 -9.91
N ILE A 90 -1.47 -8.22 -9.50
CA ILE A 90 -0.22 -8.19 -10.26
C ILE A 90 0.37 -9.60 -10.41
N TYR A 91 0.36 -10.41 -9.34
CA TYR A 91 0.85 -11.79 -9.39
C TYR A 91 -0.01 -12.70 -10.25
N SER A 92 -1.34 -12.60 -10.13
CA SER A 92 -2.30 -13.46 -10.83
C SER A 92 -2.34 -13.19 -12.33
N ILE A 93 -2.36 -11.91 -12.72
CA ILE A 93 -2.37 -11.49 -14.12
C ILE A 93 -0.96 -11.59 -14.71
N PHE A 94 0.06 -11.33 -13.90
CA PHE A 94 1.48 -11.30 -14.26
C PHE A 94 1.74 -10.57 -15.60
N PRO A 95 1.60 -9.23 -15.62
CA PRO A 95 1.63 -8.45 -16.85
C PRO A 95 3.05 -8.14 -17.34
N PHE A 96 3.99 -9.07 -17.13
CA PHE A 96 5.40 -8.88 -17.47
C PHE A 96 5.88 -9.97 -18.41
N GLU A 97 6.68 -9.56 -19.41
CA GLU A 97 7.38 -10.46 -20.32
C GLU A 97 8.83 -10.01 -20.46
N PHE A 98 9.71 -10.59 -19.65
CA PHE A 98 11.15 -10.29 -19.70
C PHE A 98 11.87 -11.20 -20.71
N PRO A 99 12.98 -10.75 -21.33
CA PRO A 99 13.69 -11.51 -22.36
C PRO A 99 14.32 -12.81 -21.86
N ALA A 100 14.65 -12.87 -20.57
CA ALA A 100 15.21 -14.05 -19.94
C ALA A 100 14.24 -14.58 -18.89
N GLU A 101 13.94 -15.87 -18.97
CA GLU A 101 12.96 -16.53 -18.10
C GLU A 101 13.33 -16.43 -16.61
N MET A 102 14.63 -16.38 -16.29
CA MET A 102 15.12 -16.14 -14.94
C MET A 102 14.56 -14.85 -14.32
N TRP A 103 14.35 -13.79 -15.13
CA TRP A 103 13.74 -12.54 -14.65
C TRP A 103 12.25 -12.69 -14.40
N ASN A 104 11.52 -13.41 -15.26
CA ASN A 104 10.10 -13.73 -15.03
C ASN A 104 9.93 -14.49 -13.72
N GLN A 105 10.75 -15.52 -13.49
CA GLN A 105 10.77 -16.30 -12.26
C GLN A 105 11.15 -15.45 -11.05
N GLY A 106 12.17 -14.61 -11.17
CA GLY A 106 12.62 -13.70 -10.12
C GLY A 106 11.51 -12.75 -9.65
N VAL A 107 10.78 -12.13 -10.59
CA VAL A 107 9.65 -11.24 -10.25
C VAL A 107 8.50 -12.02 -9.62
N LYS A 108 8.15 -13.21 -10.13
CA LYS A 108 7.11 -14.06 -9.51
C LYS A 108 7.47 -14.43 -8.08
N ILE A 109 8.71 -14.85 -7.83
CA ILE A 109 9.20 -15.20 -6.49
C ILE A 109 9.14 -13.97 -5.57
N ALA A 110 9.59 -12.80 -6.05
CA ALA A 110 9.51 -11.56 -5.28
C ALA A 110 8.06 -11.20 -4.91
N LEU A 111 7.11 -11.34 -5.84
CA LEU A 111 5.69 -11.12 -5.58
C LEU A 111 5.13 -12.11 -4.55
N ILE A 112 5.50 -13.40 -4.62
CA ILE A 112 5.11 -14.40 -3.62
C ILE A 112 5.65 -14.02 -2.23
N ILE A 113 6.91 -13.60 -2.14
CA ILE A 113 7.50 -13.15 -0.89
C ILE A 113 6.71 -11.98 -0.32
N ILE A 114 6.38 -10.97 -1.13
CA ILE A 114 5.57 -9.82 -0.70
C ILE A 114 4.18 -10.27 -0.24
N LEU A 115 3.52 -11.18 -0.97
CA LEU A 115 2.22 -11.75 -0.61
C LEU A 115 2.22 -12.50 0.73
N VAL A 116 3.37 -13.03 1.15
CA VAL A 116 3.54 -13.70 2.45
C VAL A 116 3.93 -12.70 3.55
N LEU A 117 4.77 -11.72 3.23
CA LEU A 117 5.24 -10.73 4.21
C LEU A 117 4.13 -9.76 4.63
N ILE A 118 3.27 -9.33 3.70
CA ILE A 118 2.17 -8.40 4.02
C ILE A 118 1.25 -8.97 5.10
N PRO A 119 0.71 -10.21 5.01
CA PRO A 119 -0.11 -10.80 6.06
C PRO A 119 0.59 -10.90 7.41
N ILE A 120 1.88 -11.23 7.43
CA ILE A 120 2.67 -11.27 8.68
C ILE A 120 2.70 -9.88 9.33
N GLY A 121 2.99 -8.84 8.54
CA GLY A 121 2.94 -7.45 8.99
C GLY A 121 1.55 -7.05 9.48
N THR A 122 0.50 -7.42 8.74
CA THR A 122 -0.90 -7.15 9.13
C THR A 122 -1.26 -7.79 10.46
N LEU A 123 -0.82 -9.02 10.74
CA LEU A 123 -1.05 -9.67 12.04
C LEU A 123 -0.36 -8.92 13.18
N VAL A 124 0.86 -8.44 12.96
CA VAL A 124 1.59 -7.62 13.94
C VAL A 124 0.83 -6.31 14.23
N GLU A 125 0.36 -5.61 13.20
CA GLU A 125 -0.42 -4.38 13.37
C GLU A 125 -1.76 -4.64 14.07
N LEU A 126 -2.42 -5.74 13.75
CA LEU A 126 -3.67 -6.14 14.39
C LEU A 126 -3.48 -6.42 15.90
N ILE A 127 -2.40 -7.10 16.27
CA ILE A 127 -2.05 -7.35 17.69
C ILE A 127 -1.76 -6.01 18.39
N GLN A 128 -1.03 -5.10 17.75
CA GLN A 128 -0.71 -3.80 18.31
C GLN A 128 -1.96 -2.92 18.50
N PHE A 129 -2.88 -2.94 17.54
CA PHE A 129 -4.19 -2.30 17.63
C PHE A 129 -4.94 -2.76 18.89
N PHE A 130 -5.15 -4.07 19.06
CA PHE A 130 -5.86 -4.59 20.23
C PHE A 130 -5.16 -4.26 21.55
N ARG A 131 -3.82 -4.36 21.60
CA ARG A 131 -3.04 -4.03 22.80
C ARG A 131 -3.19 -2.56 23.19
N LYS A 132 -3.13 -1.65 22.21
CA LYS A 132 -3.26 -0.20 22.44
C LYS A 132 -4.69 0.19 22.84
N LEU A 133 -5.68 -0.44 22.20
CA LEU A 133 -7.09 -0.25 22.54
C LEU A 133 -7.38 -0.66 23.99
N ASN A 134 -6.90 -1.83 24.42
CA ASN A 134 -7.10 -2.31 25.79
C ASN A 134 -6.44 -1.41 26.85
N ARG A 135 -5.22 -0.90 26.57
CA ARG A 135 -4.51 0.02 27.46
C ARG A 135 -5.21 1.39 27.60
N GLN A 136 -5.97 1.80 26.59
CA GLN A 136 -6.74 3.04 26.66
C GLN A 136 -7.98 2.90 27.56
N GLN A 137 -8.57 1.71 27.67
CA GLN A 137 -9.72 1.46 28.54
C GLN A 137 -9.33 1.33 30.02
N SER A 138 -8.08 0.97 30.31
CA SER A 138 -7.58 0.81 31.68
C SER A 138 -7.06 2.10 32.34
N ASN A 139 -6.98 3.22 31.60
CA ASN A 139 -6.52 4.53 32.08
C ASN A 139 -7.66 5.54 32.03
#